data_AF-A0A662SA99-F1
#
_entry.id   AF-A0A662SA99-F1
#
_cell.length_a   1.000
_cell.length_b   1.000
_cell.length_c   1.000
_cell.angle_alpha   90.00
_cell.angle_beta   90.00
_cell.angle_gamma   90.00
#
_symmetry.space_group_name_H-M   'P 1'
#
loop_
_entity.id
_entity.type
_entity.pdbx_description
1 polymer ?
#
loop_
_entity_poly.entity_id
_entity_poly.type
_entity_poly.pdbx_seq_one_letter_code
_entity_poly.pdbx_strand_id
1 'polypeptide(L)'
;MTLTDAGREYIAKNIGVGNCWVYSGLSWVAESVTGDRVNRTGGTGKAVKDIIDPTTDHIEINGLNISKATLRDNNGGNDVTISDVTNEILKNDGYPAGENQYCAPPPGPGPGPTGKTYLCVLTSEDLADVYVDIDTNPDPNPDLSPSRSSPPWPCTEVSAAPSPKGTTHKITVRKAGFKEAEEYVTCFENEKKYVRIYLEPLAGAHVGTLELHAYKEGTTEEIHANFDIEGISGEERYITPYTMNVPEKTYAWIRFYCTGFEDYEVTNVVVNEGETTTVTAYMKPKRLWKQVYVGPPIVLLVIDDFDMPSRLYWDSEYDFSVTIRCFEPGWYYANIELREPGDFMRTYDPADLGPTRWTIPLPEKEITEFDLNKKVKLKKSHVVPGPDTLPAGTYVAVAVAYAGRR
;
A
#
# COMPACT_ATOMS: atom_id res chain seq x y z
N MET A 1 16.30 21.04 1.17
CA MET A 1 16.74 20.29 -0.02
C MET A 1 15.73 20.62 -1.11
N THR A 2 16.22 20.89 -2.32
CA THR A 2 15.60 21.76 -3.34
C THR A 2 15.11 20.92 -4.53
N LEU A 3 14.23 21.47 -5.38
CA LEU A 3 13.93 20.91 -6.70
C LEU A 3 15.21 20.51 -7.44
N THR A 4 15.26 19.27 -7.91
CA THR A 4 16.32 18.74 -8.77
C THR A 4 16.16 19.25 -10.19
N ASP A 5 17.21 19.17 -11.03
CA ASP A 5 17.11 19.53 -12.45
C ASP A 5 16.01 18.72 -13.17
N ALA A 6 15.93 17.42 -12.90
CA ALA A 6 14.89 16.55 -13.42
C ALA A 6 13.49 17.01 -12.98
N GLY A 7 13.33 17.37 -11.70
CA GLY A 7 12.06 17.89 -11.17
C GLY A 7 11.68 19.23 -11.81
N ARG A 8 12.64 20.14 -12.00
CA ARG A 8 12.42 21.42 -12.67
C ARG A 8 11.95 21.24 -14.11
N GLU A 9 12.65 20.41 -14.88
CA GLU A 9 12.29 20.10 -16.26
C GLU A 9 10.93 19.42 -16.37
N TYR A 10 10.64 18.45 -15.51
CA TYR A 10 9.35 17.76 -15.51
C TYR A 10 8.19 18.74 -15.28
N ILE A 11 8.31 19.62 -14.28
CA ILE A 11 7.27 20.62 -13.98
C ILE A 11 7.13 21.59 -15.17
N ALA A 12 8.23 22.04 -15.76
CA ALA A 12 8.17 22.97 -16.89
C ALA A 12 7.54 22.35 -18.15
N LYS A 13 7.85 21.09 -18.45
CA LYS A 13 7.32 20.36 -19.62
C LYS A 13 5.84 19.99 -19.48
N ASN A 14 5.40 19.60 -18.29
CA ASN A 14 4.06 19.03 -18.08
C ASN A 14 3.06 19.99 -17.42
N ILE A 15 3.57 20.96 -16.63
CA ILE A 15 2.78 21.91 -15.82
C ILE A 15 3.17 23.37 -16.18
N GLY A 16 3.74 23.56 -17.36
CA GLY A 16 4.11 24.87 -17.92
C GLY A 16 3.44 25.12 -19.26
N VAL A 17 3.71 26.29 -19.84
CA VAL A 17 3.30 26.63 -21.22
C VAL A 17 4.57 26.79 -22.05
N GLY A 18 4.65 26.08 -23.18
CA GLY A 18 5.84 26.12 -24.03
C GLY A 18 7.12 25.65 -23.33
N ASN A 19 7.00 24.68 -22.42
CA ASN A 19 8.08 24.18 -21.55
C ASN A 19 8.63 25.24 -20.56
N CYS A 20 7.86 26.28 -20.24
CA CYS A 20 8.23 27.32 -19.29
C CYS A 20 7.26 27.40 -18.13
N TRP A 21 7.77 27.70 -16.93
CA TRP A 21 6.92 28.07 -15.80
C TRP A 21 6.22 29.39 -16.09
N VAL A 22 4.93 29.47 -15.77
CA VAL A 22 4.11 30.64 -16.04
C VAL A 22 3.32 31.06 -14.82
N TYR A 23 3.13 32.37 -14.66
CA TYR A 23 2.27 32.93 -13.62
C TYR A 23 0.77 32.69 -13.85
N SER A 24 0.34 32.57 -15.11
CA SER A 24 -1.05 32.36 -15.49
C SER A 24 -1.16 31.67 -16.87
N GLY A 25 -2.38 31.24 -17.22
CA GLY A 25 -2.67 30.63 -18.54
C GLY A 25 -2.83 29.11 -18.52
N LEU A 26 -2.72 28.47 -17.35
CA LEU A 26 -3.04 27.05 -17.17
C LEU A 26 -4.47 26.87 -16.67
N SER A 27 -5.06 25.76 -17.07
CA SER A 27 -6.33 25.22 -16.59
C SER A 27 -6.15 23.74 -16.25
N TRP A 28 -6.66 23.32 -15.09
CA TRP A 28 -6.58 21.93 -14.63
C TRP A 28 -7.81 21.56 -13.79
N VAL A 29 -8.06 20.27 -13.63
CA VAL A 29 -9.02 19.75 -12.65
C VAL A 29 -8.23 19.30 -11.43
N ALA A 30 -8.60 19.73 -10.23
CA ALA A 30 -8.08 19.15 -8.99
C ALA A 30 -9.13 18.19 -8.43
N GLU A 31 -8.74 16.93 -8.20
CA GLU A 31 -9.57 15.93 -7.54
C GLU A 31 -9.10 15.73 -6.11
N SER A 32 -10.02 15.83 -5.15
CA SER A 32 -9.70 15.61 -3.74
C SER A 32 -9.58 14.13 -3.42
N VAL A 33 -8.98 13.82 -2.27
CA VAL A 33 -8.98 12.46 -1.70
C VAL A 33 -10.38 11.92 -1.38
N THR A 34 -11.41 12.79 -1.41
CA THR A 34 -12.83 12.44 -1.26
C THR A 34 -13.57 12.28 -2.58
N GLY A 35 -12.90 12.49 -3.73
CA GLY A 35 -13.47 12.41 -5.08
C GLY A 35 -14.15 13.69 -5.56
N ASP A 36 -14.01 14.81 -4.83
CA ASP A 36 -14.56 16.09 -5.26
C ASP A 36 -13.69 16.71 -6.35
N ARG A 37 -14.30 17.02 -7.50
CA ARG A 37 -13.59 17.57 -8.67
C ARG A 37 -13.85 19.06 -8.80
N VAL A 38 -12.78 19.85 -8.87
CA VAL A 38 -12.85 21.31 -8.99
C VAL A 38 -12.00 21.80 -10.16
N ASN A 39 -12.62 22.52 -11.09
CA ASN A 39 -11.91 23.22 -12.15
C ASN A 39 -11.13 24.41 -11.57
N ARG A 40 -9.84 24.50 -11.91
CA ARG A 40 -8.91 25.52 -11.45
C ARG A 40 -8.24 26.19 -12.64
N THR A 41 -7.86 27.44 -12.45
CA THR A 41 -7.02 28.20 -13.38
C THR A 41 -5.94 28.96 -12.61
N GLY A 42 -4.83 29.23 -13.29
CA GLY A 42 -3.68 29.95 -12.71
C GLY A 42 -2.37 29.63 -13.40
N GLY A 43 -1.27 29.78 -12.66
CA GLY A 43 0.08 29.49 -13.10
C GLY A 43 0.65 28.19 -12.56
N THR A 44 1.86 27.86 -12.99
CA THR A 44 2.60 26.64 -12.63
C THR A 44 2.72 26.49 -11.12
N GLY A 45 3.06 27.57 -10.40
CA GLY A 45 3.17 27.52 -8.93
C GLY A 45 1.87 27.17 -8.23
N LYS A 46 0.72 27.61 -8.75
CA LYS A 46 -0.60 27.29 -8.18
C LYS A 46 -1.00 25.83 -8.46
N ALA A 47 -0.75 25.34 -9.67
CA ALA A 47 -0.99 23.94 -10.01
C ALA A 47 -0.13 22.99 -9.17
N VAL A 48 1.17 23.28 -9.01
CA VAL A 48 2.05 22.50 -8.14
C VAL A 48 1.62 22.58 -6.68
N LYS A 49 1.17 23.76 -6.21
CA LYS A 49 0.62 23.91 -4.87
C LYS A 49 -0.60 23.01 -4.63
N ASP A 50 -1.51 22.95 -5.60
CA ASP A 50 -2.69 22.07 -5.50
C ASP A 50 -2.26 20.59 -5.44
N ILE A 51 -1.26 20.16 -6.22
CA ILE A 51 -0.76 18.76 -6.17
C ILE A 51 -0.19 18.38 -4.80
N ILE A 52 0.54 19.31 -4.14
CA ILE A 52 1.19 19.02 -2.86
C ILE A 52 0.27 19.22 -1.65
N ASP A 53 -0.95 19.72 -1.87
CA ASP A 53 -1.97 19.87 -0.82
C ASP A 53 -2.40 18.47 -0.34
N PRO A 54 -2.39 18.20 0.98
CA PRO A 54 -2.75 16.89 1.52
C PRO A 54 -4.21 16.49 1.28
N THR A 55 -5.08 17.44 0.87
CA THR A 55 -6.49 17.18 0.54
C THR A 55 -6.70 16.84 -0.93
N THR A 56 -5.70 17.04 -1.78
CA THR A 56 -5.74 16.73 -3.22
C THR A 56 -5.10 15.38 -3.48
N ASP A 57 -5.80 14.52 -4.22
CA ASP A 57 -5.27 13.22 -4.66
C ASP A 57 -4.34 13.42 -5.87
N HIS A 58 -4.86 14.07 -6.91
CA HIS A 58 -4.11 14.44 -8.10
C HIS A 58 -4.74 15.66 -8.81
N ILE A 59 -3.99 16.22 -9.76
CA ILE A 59 -4.56 17.13 -10.75
C ILE A 59 -4.57 16.49 -12.13
N GLU A 60 -5.57 16.83 -12.94
CA GLU A 60 -5.63 16.53 -14.36
C GLU A 60 -5.22 17.78 -15.15
N ILE A 61 -4.08 17.73 -15.84
CA ILE A 61 -3.57 18.82 -16.66
C ILE A 61 -2.96 18.26 -17.95
N ASN A 62 -3.31 18.84 -19.10
CA ASN A 62 -2.82 18.41 -20.42
C ASN A 62 -3.04 16.91 -20.71
N GLY A 63 -4.10 16.30 -20.18
CA GLY A 63 -4.39 14.86 -20.34
C GLY A 63 -3.55 13.93 -19.46
N LEU A 64 -2.80 14.49 -18.50
CA LEU A 64 -2.00 13.75 -17.52
C LEU A 64 -2.62 13.86 -16.13
N ASN A 65 -2.60 12.77 -15.39
CA ASN A 65 -2.92 12.74 -13.96
C ASN A 65 -1.62 12.87 -13.17
N ILE A 66 -1.43 13.98 -12.48
CA ILE A 66 -0.21 14.29 -11.75
C ILE A 66 -0.51 14.34 -10.26
N SER A 67 -0.01 13.35 -9.52
CA SER A 67 -0.12 13.25 -8.06
C SER A 67 1.16 13.70 -7.36
N LYS A 68 1.10 13.82 -6.02
CA LYS A 68 2.30 14.07 -5.20
C LYS A 68 3.36 13.00 -5.39
N ALA A 69 2.96 11.73 -5.53
CA ALA A 69 3.88 10.63 -5.81
C ALA A 69 4.56 10.81 -7.18
N THR A 70 3.79 11.20 -8.20
CA THR A 70 4.33 11.48 -9.54
C THR A 70 5.39 12.58 -9.51
N LEU A 71 5.13 13.67 -8.77
CA LEU A 71 6.12 14.75 -8.60
C LEU A 71 7.37 14.26 -7.87
N ARG A 72 7.22 13.46 -6.82
CA ARG A 72 8.34 12.90 -6.05
C ARG A 72 9.23 12.01 -6.92
N ASP A 73 8.63 11.11 -7.71
CA ASP A 73 9.36 10.18 -8.57
C ASP A 73 10.17 10.93 -9.63
N ASN A 74 9.59 11.97 -10.22
CA ASN A 74 10.27 12.82 -11.20
C ASN A 74 11.25 13.83 -10.58
N ASN A 75 11.22 14.01 -9.25
CA ASN A 75 12.16 14.84 -8.50
C ASN A 75 13.25 14.01 -7.80
N GLY A 76 13.59 12.85 -8.37
CA GLY A 76 14.65 11.98 -7.85
C GLY A 76 14.32 11.33 -6.51
N GLY A 77 13.03 11.09 -6.24
CA GLY A 77 12.54 10.50 -5.00
C GLY A 77 12.36 11.50 -3.85
N ASN A 78 12.59 12.79 -4.07
CA ASN A 78 12.43 13.86 -3.07
C ASN A 78 11.06 14.53 -3.19
N ASP A 79 10.40 14.76 -2.05
CA ASP A 79 9.13 15.48 -2.05
C ASP A 79 9.30 16.92 -2.54
N VAL A 80 8.38 17.37 -3.40
CA VAL A 80 8.21 18.78 -3.72
C VAL A 80 7.44 19.44 -2.57
N THR A 81 7.95 20.55 -2.05
CA THR A 81 7.41 21.22 -0.87
C THR A 81 6.85 22.60 -1.21
N ILE A 82 6.08 23.17 -0.27
CA ILE A 82 5.59 24.55 -0.39
C ILE A 82 6.74 25.57 -0.47
N SER A 83 7.91 25.24 0.11
CA SER A 83 9.10 26.08 0.01
C SER A 83 9.61 26.13 -1.43
N ASP A 84 9.61 25.01 -2.15
CA ASP A 84 10.04 24.96 -3.56
C ASP A 84 9.09 25.80 -4.44
N VAL A 85 7.79 25.71 -4.18
CA VAL A 85 6.79 26.55 -4.85
C VAL A 85 7.08 28.03 -4.61
N THR A 86 7.26 28.41 -3.34
CA THR A 86 7.35 29.83 -2.94
C THR A 86 8.71 30.46 -3.26
N ASN A 87 9.79 29.70 -3.12
CA ASN A 87 11.16 30.21 -3.23
C ASN A 87 11.80 30.00 -4.59
N GLU A 88 11.22 29.14 -5.43
CA GLU A 88 11.79 28.81 -6.73
C GLU A 88 10.78 28.99 -7.86
N ILE A 89 9.65 28.26 -7.84
CA ILE A 89 8.69 28.29 -8.96
C ILE A 89 8.11 29.69 -9.14
N LEU A 90 7.55 30.29 -8.09
CA LEU A 90 6.95 31.63 -8.15
C LEU A 90 7.97 32.76 -8.38
N LYS A 91 9.27 32.53 -8.18
CA LYS A 91 10.31 33.53 -8.47
C LYS A 91 10.88 33.43 -9.88
N ASN A 92 10.54 32.36 -10.59
CA ASN A 92 11.03 32.07 -11.93
C ASN A 92 9.87 31.76 -12.89
N ASP A 93 8.71 32.37 -12.70
CA ASP A 93 7.50 32.18 -13.54
C ASP A 93 7.28 33.31 -14.56
N GLY A 94 8.23 34.25 -14.66
CA GLY A 94 8.20 35.37 -15.59
C GLY A 94 7.26 36.52 -15.21
N TYR A 95 6.74 36.57 -13.97
CA TYR A 95 5.89 37.67 -13.49
C TYR A 95 6.54 38.54 -12.40
N PRO A 96 6.42 39.88 -12.49
CA PRO A 96 5.90 40.66 -13.63
C PRO A 96 6.71 40.46 -14.93
N ALA A 97 6.12 40.84 -16.06
CA ALA A 97 6.75 40.66 -17.37
C ALA A 97 8.16 41.28 -17.41
N GLY A 98 9.16 40.48 -17.77
CA GLY A 98 10.58 40.85 -17.76
C GLY A 98 11.38 40.27 -16.59
N GLU A 99 10.73 39.63 -15.61
CA GLU A 99 11.39 38.84 -14.57
C GLU A 99 11.92 37.51 -15.08
N ASN A 100 12.74 36.86 -14.25
CA ASN A 100 13.28 35.54 -14.54
C ASN A 100 12.15 34.54 -14.82
N GLN A 101 12.34 33.76 -15.87
CA GLN A 101 11.45 32.65 -16.23
C GLN A 101 12.30 31.40 -16.43
N TYR A 102 11.97 30.33 -15.73
CA TYR A 102 12.56 29.03 -16.00
C TYR A 102 11.85 28.38 -17.18
N CYS A 103 12.63 28.03 -18.20
CA CYS A 103 12.20 27.19 -19.30
C CYS A 103 13.10 25.97 -19.35
N ALA A 104 12.53 24.78 -19.51
CA ALA A 104 13.32 23.59 -19.77
C ALA A 104 14.14 23.80 -21.06
N PRO A 105 15.43 23.41 -21.07
CA PRO A 105 16.23 23.53 -22.28
C PRO A 105 15.54 22.79 -23.43
N PRO A 106 15.63 23.31 -24.68
CA PRO A 106 15.24 22.52 -25.85
C PRO A 106 16.00 21.20 -25.80
N PRO A 107 15.40 20.08 -26.25
CA PRO A 107 16.09 18.79 -26.23
C PRO A 107 17.44 18.96 -26.90
N GLY A 108 18.52 18.81 -26.12
CA GLY A 108 19.87 18.88 -26.65
C GLY A 108 20.10 17.76 -27.68
N PRO A 109 21.19 17.80 -28.46
CA PRO A 109 21.64 16.59 -29.12
C PRO A 109 21.92 15.57 -28.00
N GLY A 110 21.05 14.57 -27.88
CA GLY A 110 21.21 13.50 -26.91
C GLY A 110 22.53 12.75 -27.14
N PRO A 111 22.94 11.88 -26.20
CA PRO A 111 23.98 10.91 -26.49
C PRO A 111 23.65 10.22 -27.82
N GLY A 112 24.66 10.08 -28.69
CA GLY A 112 24.46 9.43 -30.00
C GLY A 112 23.81 8.06 -29.86
N PRO A 113 23.17 7.54 -30.91
CA PRO A 113 22.38 6.32 -30.83
C PRO A 113 23.22 5.16 -30.30
N THR A 114 22.83 4.63 -29.15
CA THR A 114 23.50 3.50 -28.49
C THR A 114 22.90 2.17 -28.96
N GLY A 115 21.70 2.19 -29.55
CA GLY A 115 20.90 1.02 -29.90
C GLY A 115 20.34 0.26 -28.70
N LYS A 116 20.48 0.81 -27.47
CA LYS A 116 20.25 0.06 -26.23
C LYS A 116 19.63 0.89 -25.11
N THR A 117 18.95 0.21 -24.20
CA THR A 117 18.52 0.76 -22.91
C THR A 117 18.44 -0.33 -21.83
N TYR A 118 18.10 0.04 -20.60
CA TYR A 118 17.79 -0.92 -19.53
C TYR A 118 16.28 -1.05 -19.35
N LEU A 119 15.81 -2.29 -19.37
CA LEU A 119 14.45 -2.68 -19.00
C LEU A 119 14.49 -3.30 -17.60
N CYS A 120 13.73 -2.71 -16.69
CA CYS A 120 13.64 -3.08 -15.29
C CYS A 120 12.26 -3.62 -14.97
N VAL A 121 12.17 -4.82 -14.41
CA VAL A 121 10.89 -5.54 -14.24
C VAL A 121 10.66 -5.94 -12.78
N LEU A 122 9.47 -5.62 -12.25
CA LEU A 122 8.94 -6.24 -11.03
C LEU A 122 7.70 -7.05 -11.37
N THR A 123 7.39 -8.05 -10.56
CA THR A 123 6.17 -8.86 -10.68
C THR A 123 5.30 -8.68 -9.43
N SER A 124 4.01 -8.99 -9.46
CA SER A 124 3.20 -8.94 -8.23
C SER A 124 3.62 -9.97 -7.19
N GLU A 125 4.18 -11.10 -7.64
CA GLU A 125 4.66 -12.21 -6.83
C GLU A 125 6.17 -12.36 -6.95
N ASP A 126 6.86 -12.74 -5.87
CA ASP A 126 8.28 -13.10 -5.94
C ASP A 126 8.47 -14.45 -6.64
N LEU A 127 9.69 -14.71 -7.12
CA LEU A 127 10.10 -16.02 -7.65
C LEU A 127 9.30 -16.49 -8.87
N ALA A 128 8.89 -15.57 -9.75
CA ALA A 128 8.43 -15.92 -11.09
C ALA A 128 9.61 -15.93 -12.07
N ASP A 129 9.48 -16.73 -13.12
CA ASP A 129 10.42 -16.73 -14.24
C ASP A 129 10.02 -15.63 -15.22
N VAL A 130 10.95 -14.73 -15.52
CA VAL A 130 10.74 -13.59 -16.42
C VAL A 130 11.55 -13.79 -17.68
N TYR A 131 10.89 -13.58 -18.81
CA TYR A 131 11.45 -13.80 -20.11
C TYR A 131 11.24 -12.56 -20.99
N VAL A 132 12.25 -12.18 -21.76
CA VAL A 132 12.19 -11.02 -22.66
C VAL A 132 12.48 -11.50 -24.08
N ASP A 133 11.65 -11.08 -25.04
CA ASP A 133 11.72 -11.43 -26.47
C ASP A 133 11.59 -12.91 -26.79
N ILE A 134 10.74 -13.61 -26.03
CA ILE A 134 10.40 -15.00 -26.36
C ILE A 134 9.34 -15.03 -27.45
N ASP A 135 9.83 -15.14 -28.68
CA ASP A 135 9.07 -15.77 -29.75
C ASP A 135 9.53 -17.23 -29.99
N THR A 136 10.74 -17.63 -29.55
CA THR A 136 11.33 -18.93 -29.94
C THR A 136 12.24 -19.66 -28.94
N ASN A 137 12.66 -19.08 -27.80
CA ASN A 137 13.54 -19.77 -26.83
C ASN A 137 13.04 -19.64 -25.37
N PRO A 138 12.58 -20.72 -24.70
CA PRO A 138 11.94 -20.70 -23.38
C PRO A 138 12.90 -20.60 -22.17
N ASP A 139 14.04 -19.93 -22.28
CA ASP A 139 15.04 -19.86 -21.20
C ASP A 139 14.88 -18.60 -20.33
N PRO A 140 14.78 -18.73 -18.99
CA PRO A 140 14.53 -17.59 -18.11
C PRO A 140 15.66 -16.58 -18.18
N ASN A 141 15.34 -15.29 -18.14
CA ASN A 141 16.37 -14.26 -18.13
C ASN A 141 17.04 -14.24 -16.74
N PRO A 142 18.34 -14.57 -16.62
CA PRO A 142 19.03 -14.69 -15.34
C PRO A 142 19.19 -13.36 -14.59
N ASP A 143 19.08 -12.22 -15.27
CA ASP A 143 19.18 -10.89 -14.65
C ASP A 143 17.82 -10.39 -14.11
N LEU A 144 16.72 -11.01 -14.56
CA LEU A 144 15.36 -10.68 -14.13
C LEU A 144 14.70 -11.80 -13.30
N SER A 145 15.29 -13.00 -13.29
CA SER A 145 14.78 -14.20 -12.63
C SER A 145 15.72 -14.66 -11.51
N PRO A 146 15.20 -15.16 -10.37
CA PRO A 146 13.79 -15.10 -9.98
C PRO A 146 13.33 -13.66 -9.76
N SER A 147 12.11 -13.36 -10.19
CA SER A 147 11.53 -12.03 -10.06
C SER A 147 11.29 -11.61 -8.61
N ARG A 148 11.02 -10.31 -8.42
CA ARG A 148 10.71 -9.72 -7.12
C ARG A 148 9.49 -8.80 -7.21
N SER A 149 8.82 -8.66 -6.08
CA SER A 149 7.61 -7.84 -5.87
C SER A 149 7.88 -6.45 -5.32
N SER A 150 9.12 -6.22 -4.86
CA SER A 150 9.58 -4.94 -4.32
C SER A 150 11.01 -4.61 -4.76
N PRO A 151 11.38 -3.31 -4.78
CA PRO A 151 12.74 -2.88 -5.12
C PRO A 151 13.82 -3.50 -4.21
N PRO A 152 15.08 -3.63 -4.68
CA PRO A 152 15.64 -3.04 -5.90
C PRO A 152 15.13 -3.71 -7.18
N TRP A 153 14.94 -2.91 -8.23
CA TRP A 153 14.44 -3.39 -9.53
C TRP A 153 15.50 -4.25 -10.23
N PRO A 154 15.22 -5.53 -10.53
CA PRO A 154 15.99 -6.31 -11.48
C PRO A 154 15.94 -5.62 -12.85
N CYS A 155 17.09 -5.46 -13.50
CA CYS A 155 17.20 -4.79 -14.79
C CYS A 155 18.12 -5.57 -15.72
N THR A 156 17.75 -5.62 -16.99
CA THR A 156 18.56 -6.20 -18.07
C THR A 156 18.75 -5.16 -19.19
N GLU A 157 19.87 -5.22 -19.89
CA GLU A 157 20.08 -4.41 -21.09
C GLU A 157 19.27 -5.02 -22.25
N VAL A 158 18.55 -4.19 -23.00
CA VAL A 158 17.72 -4.57 -24.16
C VAL A 158 17.99 -3.62 -25.33
N SER A 159 17.60 -4.03 -26.54
CA SER A 159 17.66 -3.13 -27.70
C SER A 159 16.70 -1.94 -27.54
N ALA A 160 17.04 -0.81 -28.15
CA ALA A 160 16.15 0.34 -28.20
C ALA A 160 16.41 1.16 -29.46
N ALA A 161 15.40 1.89 -29.91
CA ALA A 161 15.53 2.86 -30.99
C ALA A 161 15.26 4.29 -30.48
N PRO A 162 15.75 5.32 -31.18
CA PRO A 162 15.43 6.70 -30.84
C PRO A 162 13.93 6.95 -30.79
N SER A 163 13.50 7.84 -29.89
CA SER A 163 12.15 8.38 -29.90
C SER A 163 11.86 9.09 -31.24
N PRO A 164 10.65 8.97 -31.81
CA PRO A 164 9.46 8.32 -31.25
C PRO A 164 9.29 6.85 -31.65
N LYS A 165 10.25 6.25 -32.38
CA LYS A 165 10.05 4.92 -32.97
C LYS A 165 10.16 3.80 -31.94
N GLY A 166 11.15 3.86 -31.05
CA GLY A 166 11.38 2.85 -30.00
C GLY A 166 11.55 1.42 -30.50
N THR A 167 11.81 0.49 -29.59
CA THR A 167 11.79 -0.96 -29.85
C THR A 167 10.84 -1.62 -28.87
N THR A 168 9.85 -2.36 -29.36
CA THR A 168 8.88 -3.08 -28.52
C THR A 168 9.42 -4.45 -28.17
N HIS A 169 9.50 -4.72 -26.88
CA HIS A 169 9.89 -6.00 -26.30
C HIS A 169 8.66 -6.71 -25.75
N LYS A 170 8.57 -8.04 -25.96
CA LYS A 170 7.57 -8.87 -25.32
C LYS A 170 8.15 -9.45 -24.04
N ILE A 171 7.51 -9.21 -22.91
CA ILE A 171 7.85 -9.81 -21.62
C ILE A 171 6.83 -10.91 -21.34
N THR A 172 7.29 -12.13 -21.13
CA THR A 172 6.46 -13.25 -20.67
C THR A 172 6.85 -13.59 -19.24
N VAL A 173 5.87 -13.79 -18.37
CA VAL A 173 6.11 -14.17 -16.97
C VAL A 173 5.35 -15.46 -16.64
N ARG A 174 6.06 -16.42 -16.06
CA ARG A 174 5.50 -17.72 -15.67
C ARG A 174 5.74 -17.99 -14.20
N LYS A 175 4.70 -18.48 -13.52
CA LYS A 175 4.76 -18.95 -12.13
C LYS A 175 3.75 -20.07 -11.94
N ALA A 176 4.15 -21.14 -11.27
CA ALA A 176 3.23 -22.24 -10.94
C ALA A 176 2.06 -21.72 -10.09
N GLY A 177 0.83 -22.12 -10.43
CA GLY A 177 -0.40 -21.65 -9.79
C GLY A 177 -1.00 -20.38 -10.38
N PHE A 178 -0.33 -19.77 -11.38
CA PHE A 178 -0.76 -18.54 -12.04
C PHE A 178 -0.89 -18.75 -13.55
N LYS A 179 -1.79 -17.97 -14.17
CA LYS A 179 -1.85 -17.81 -15.61
C LYS A 179 -0.57 -17.12 -16.08
N GLU A 180 -0.09 -17.55 -17.24
CA GLU A 180 1.00 -16.87 -17.93
C GLU A 180 0.58 -15.44 -18.27
N ALA A 181 1.44 -14.48 -17.92
CA ALA A 181 1.21 -13.07 -18.23
C ALA A 181 2.16 -12.63 -19.36
N GLU A 182 1.64 -11.82 -20.27
CA GLU A 182 2.40 -11.22 -21.36
C GLU A 182 2.22 -9.69 -21.34
N GLU A 183 3.32 -8.96 -21.47
CA GLU A 183 3.34 -7.49 -21.47
C GLU A 183 4.22 -6.99 -22.63
N TYR A 184 3.77 -5.98 -23.37
CA TYR A 184 4.51 -5.42 -24.51
C TYR A 184 5.02 -4.02 -24.18
N VAL A 185 6.34 -3.85 -24.17
CA VAL A 185 6.98 -2.65 -23.64
C VAL A 185 7.84 -1.99 -24.70
N THR A 186 7.51 -0.75 -25.08
CA THR A 186 8.35 0.05 -25.95
C THR A 186 9.48 0.72 -25.17
N CYS A 187 10.71 0.45 -25.59
CA CYS A 187 11.96 0.93 -25.01
C CYS A 187 12.61 1.97 -25.94
N PHE A 188 13.08 3.08 -25.36
CA PHE A 188 13.76 4.16 -26.07
C PHE A 188 15.21 4.27 -25.61
N GLU A 189 16.10 4.64 -26.53
CA GLU A 189 17.53 4.79 -26.23
C GLU A 189 17.75 5.81 -25.11
N ASN A 190 18.70 5.52 -24.23
CA ASN A 190 19.10 6.37 -23.10
C ASN A 190 17.99 6.62 -22.05
N GLU A 191 16.88 5.88 -22.10
CA GLU A 191 15.78 5.96 -21.13
C GLU A 191 15.56 4.61 -20.44
N LYS A 192 15.91 4.53 -19.14
CA LYS A 192 15.60 3.33 -18.34
C LYS A 192 14.09 3.15 -18.27
N LYS A 193 13.60 1.97 -18.64
CA LYS A 193 12.18 1.62 -18.61
C LYS A 193 11.88 0.74 -17.42
N TYR A 194 10.86 1.10 -16.64
CA TYR A 194 10.42 0.34 -15.47
C TYR A 194 9.00 -0.18 -15.71
N VAL A 195 8.77 -1.48 -15.47
CA VAL A 195 7.49 -2.15 -15.72
C VAL A 195 7.15 -3.12 -14.58
N ARG A 196 5.94 -3.01 -14.05
CA ARG A 196 5.41 -3.94 -13.04
C ARG A 196 4.37 -4.84 -13.71
N ILE A 197 4.54 -6.15 -13.60
CA ILE A 197 3.67 -7.17 -14.21
C ILE A 197 2.85 -7.86 -13.12
N TYR A 198 1.53 -7.88 -13.26
CA TYR A 198 0.64 -8.55 -12.31
C TYR A 198 0.30 -9.96 -12.79
N LEU A 199 0.41 -10.95 -11.91
CA LEU A 199 0.09 -12.35 -12.19
C LEU A 199 -1.30 -12.70 -11.69
N GLU A 200 -2.12 -13.28 -12.56
CA GLU A 200 -3.46 -13.78 -12.22
C GLU A 200 -3.39 -15.26 -11.80
N PRO A 201 -4.00 -15.68 -10.68
CA PRO A 201 -4.05 -17.10 -10.30
C PRO A 201 -4.88 -17.93 -11.30
N LEU A 202 -4.57 -19.24 -11.44
CA LEU A 202 -5.41 -20.17 -12.20
C LEU A 202 -6.72 -20.46 -11.44
N ALA A 203 -7.84 -20.60 -12.16
CA ALA A 203 -9.12 -21.00 -11.57
C ALA A 203 -8.97 -22.37 -10.86
N GLY A 204 -9.46 -22.46 -9.61
CA GLY A 204 -9.31 -23.65 -8.75
C GLY A 204 -7.97 -23.76 -8.01
N ALA A 205 -7.03 -22.84 -8.22
CA ALA A 205 -5.94 -22.65 -7.26
C ALA A 205 -6.54 -21.99 -6.02
N HIS A 206 -6.54 -22.71 -4.89
CA HIS A 206 -7.10 -22.22 -3.62
C HIS A 206 -6.38 -20.92 -3.21
N VAL A 207 -7.00 -19.75 -3.43
CA VAL A 207 -6.39 -18.44 -3.10
C VAL A 207 -6.67 -18.03 -1.66
N GLY A 208 -7.70 -18.60 -1.04
CA GLY A 208 -8.06 -18.43 0.36
C GLY A 208 -9.43 -19.03 0.68
N THR A 209 -9.79 -19.07 1.95
CA THR A 209 -11.14 -19.44 2.42
C THR A 209 -11.85 -18.16 2.89
N LEU A 210 -13.11 -17.99 2.46
CA LEU A 210 -14.01 -16.96 2.95
C LEU A 210 -14.88 -17.57 4.06
N GLU A 211 -14.81 -17.01 5.26
CA GLU A 211 -15.65 -17.40 6.39
C GLU A 211 -16.73 -16.33 6.57
N LEU A 212 -17.99 -16.76 6.65
CA LEU A 212 -19.11 -15.91 7.04
C LEU A 212 -19.54 -16.23 8.46
N HIS A 213 -19.71 -15.16 9.23
CA HIS A 213 -20.41 -15.19 10.51
C HIS A 213 -21.59 -14.23 10.46
N ALA A 214 -22.77 -14.71 10.82
CA ALA A 214 -23.98 -13.89 10.94
C ALA A 214 -24.66 -14.13 12.29
N TYR A 215 -25.03 -13.04 12.97
CA TYR A 215 -25.60 -13.10 14.31
C TYR A 215 -27.02 -12.54 14.33
N LYS A 216 -27.97 -13.35 14.81
CA LYS A 216 -29.36 -12.93 14.90
C LYS A 216 -29.54 -11.89 16.00
N GLU A 217 -30.22 -10.81 15.67
CA GLU A 217 -30.45 -9.70 16.61
C GLU A 217 -31.16 -10.18 17.89
N GLY A 218 -30.61 -9.80 19.05
CA GLY A 218 -31.18 -10.12 20.36
C GLY A 218 -31.00 -11.56 20.85
N THR A 219 -30.18 -12.39 20.19
CA THR A 219 -29.98 -13.81 20.57
C THR A 219 -28.52 -14.23 20.42
N THR A 220 -28.04 -15.25 21.14
CA THR A 220 -26.69 -15.83 20.95
C THR A 220 -26.57 -16.82 19.78
N GLU A 221 -27.55 -16.85 18.88
CA GLU A 221 -27.58 -17.76 17.75
C GLU A 221 -26.69 -17.22 16.61
N GLU A 222 -25.66 -17.98 16.25
CA GLU A 222 -24.71 -17.68 15.18
C GLU A 222 -24.85 -18.67 14.02
N ILE A 223 -24.79 -18.17 12.80
CA ILE A 223 -24.68 -18.97 11.57
C ILE A 223 -23.26 -18.82 11.04
N HIS A 224 -22.62 -19.95 10.78
CA HIS A 224 -21.27 -20.05 10.23
C HIS A 224 -21.27 -20.82 8.91
N ALA A 225 -20.58 -20.30 7.90
CA ALA A 225 -20.40 -20.96 6.61
C ALA A 225 -19.03 -20.64 6.02
N ASN A 226 -18.39 -21.65 5.43
CA ASN A 226 -17.09 -21.56 4.78
C ASN A 226 -17.21 -21.78 3.28
N PHE A 227 -16.47 -20.99 2.51
CA PHE A 227 -16.46 -21.06 1.05
C PHE A 227 -15.03 -20.95 0.53
N ASP A 228 -14.71 -21.76 -0.48
CA ASP A 228 -13.42 -21.70 -1.14
C ASP A 228 -13.43 -20.55 -2.16
N ILE A 229 -12.38 -19.71 -2.15
CA ILE A 229 -12.21 -18.62 -3.11
C ILE A 229 -11.44 -19.16 -4.31
N GLU A 230 -12.07 -19.11 -5.49
CA GLU A 230 -11.51 -19.53 -6.76
C GLU A 230 -11.09 -18.33 -7.63
N GLY A 231 -10.13 -17.52 -7.15
CA GLY A 231 -9.45 -16.46 -7.94
C GLY A 231 -9.51 -15.05 -7.38
N ILE A 232 -8.54 -14.21 -7.77
CA ILE A 232 -8.51 -12.74 -7.56
C ILE A 232 -8.18 -12.11 -8.91
N SER A 233 -8.99 -11.17 -9.42
CA SER A 233 -8.81 -10.58 -10.75
C SER A 233 -8.41 -9.10 -10.72
N GLY A 234 -7.45 -8.70 -11.57
CA GLY A 234 -7.28 -7.31 -12.03
C GLY A 234 -6.34 -6.40 -11.22
N GLU A 235 -6.01 -5.24 -11.81
CA GLU A 235 -5.15 -4.19 -11.25
C GLU A 235 -5.71 -3.51 -9.99
N GLU A 236 -7.00 -3.71 -9.72
CA GLU A 236 -7.63 -3.30 -8.49
C GLU A 236 -7.83 -4.53 -7.61
N ARG A 237 -7.19 -4.53 -6.43
CA ARG A 237 -7.19 -5.63 -5.45
C ARG A 237 -8.55 -5.85 -4.80
N TYR A 238 -9.57 -6.20 -5.58
CA TYR A 238 -10.90 -6.52 -5.11
C TYR A 238 -11.16 -8.02 -5.26
N ILE A 239 -11.63 -8.64 -4.18
CA ILE A 239 -12.31 -9.93 -4.28
C ILE A 239 -13.58 -9.67 -5.09
N THR A 240 -13.82 -10.46 -6.13
CA THR A 240 -15.03 -10.39 -6.97
C THR A 240 -16.28 -10.43 -6.06
N PRO A 241 -17.29 -9.56 -6.28
CA PRO A 241 -18.46 -9.50 -5.42
C PRO A 241 -19.13 -10.87 -5.33
N TYR A 242 -19.25 -11.40 -4.11
CA TYR A 242 -19.86 -12.71 -3.86
C TYR A 242 -21.33 -12.54 -3.44
N THR A 243 -22.22 -13.31 -4.06
CA THR A 243 -23.65 -13.31 -3.77
C THR A 243 -24.01 -14.53 -2.93
N MET A 244 -24.85 -14.35 -1.91
CA MET A 244 -25.23 -15.42 -1.00
C MET A 244 -26.69 -15.33 -0.59
N ASN A 245 -27.28 -16.51 -0.38
CA ASN A 245 -28.62 -16.68 0.17
C ASN A 245 -28.51 -16.96 1.67
N VAL A 246 -28.91 -16.01 2.50
CA VAL A 246 -29.01 -16.18 3.96
C VAL A 246 -30.45 -16.50 4.37
N PRO A 247 -30.67 -17.29 5.44
CA PRO A 247 -32.02 -17.57 5.94
C PRO A 247 -32.76 -16.30 6.36
N GLU A 248 -34.08 -16.30 6.26
CA GLU A 248 -34.95 -15.20 6.70
C GLU A 248 -34.82 -14.96 8.21
N LYS A 249 -34.14 -13.86 8.59
CA LYS A 249 -34.04 -13.35 9.96
C LYS A 249 -33.66 -11.86 9.94
N THR A 250 -33.79 -11.21 11.09
CA THR A 250 -33.12 -9.93 11.37
C THR A 250 -31.75 -10.20 11.99
N TYR A 251 -30.71 -9.65 11.38
CA TYR A 251 -29.31 -9.82 11.79
C TYR A 251 -28.77 -8.50 12.36
N ALA A 252 -28.15 -8.58 13.54
CA ALA A 252 -27.47 -7.42 14.12
C ALA A 252 -26.27 -7.02 13.26
N TRP A 253 -25.53 -8.02 12.78
CA TRP A 253 -24.42 -7.86 11.84
C TRP A 253 -24.21 -9.14 11.02
N ILE A 254 -23.66 -8.95 9.82
CA ILE A 254 -23.11 -9.98 8.94
C ILE A 254 -21.67 -9.58 8.67
N ARG A 255 -20.71 -10.48 8.93
CA ARG A 255 -19.29 -10.22 8.74
C ARG A 255 -18.65 -11.27 7.84
N PHE A 256 -17.85 -10.79 6.90
CA PHE A 256 -17.07 -11.57 5.95
C PHE A 256 -15.61 -11.53 6.34
N TYR A 257 -14.99 -12.71 6.43
CA TYR A 257 -13.57 -12.87 6.73
C TYR A 257 -12.90 -13.54 5.56
N CYS A 258 -11.89 -12.88 4.99
CA CYS A 258 -11.00 -13.49 4.00
C CYS A 258 -9.57 -13.34 4.51
N THR A 259 -8.82 -14.43 4.51
CA THR A 259 -7.40 -14.39 4.88
C THR A 259 -6.67 -13.40 3.98
N GLY A 260 -5.93 -12.46 4.58
CA GLY A 260 -5.21 -11.41 3.85
C GLY A 260 -6.02 -10.15 3.49
N PHE A 261 -7.32 -10.06 3.80
CA PHE A 261 -8.17 -8.88 3.52
C PHE A 261 -8.93 -8.38 4.75
N GLU A 262 -9.00 -7.06 4.96
CA GLU A 262 -9.74 -6.39 6.04
C GLU A 262 -11.16 -6.94 6.15
N ASP A 263 -11.57 -7.24 7.37
CA ASP A 263 -12.89 -7.78 7.66
C ASP A 263 -13.95 -6.79 7.19
N TYR A 264 -14.96 -7.28 6.47
CA TYR A 264 -16.05 -6.45 5.97
C TYR A 264 -17.32 -6.77 6.75
N GLU A 265 -17.90 -5.76 7.39
CA GLU A 265 -19.09 -5.90 8.24
C GLU A 265 -20.23 -5.02 7.72
N VAL A 266 -21.43 -5.61 7.68
CA VAL A 266 -22.68 -4.89 7.43
C VAL A 266 -23.58 -5.08 8.65
N THR A 267 -24.07 -3.97 9.22
CA THR A 267 -24.94 -3.97 10.40
C THR A 267 -26.41 -3.75 10.03
N ASN A 268 -27.34 -4.20 10.88
CA ASN A 268 -28.78 -3.97 10.76
C ASN A 268 -29.38 -4.50 9.45
N VAL A 269 -29.13 -5.78 9.14
CA VAL A 269 -29.63 -6.41 7.91
C VAL A 269 -30.93 -7.14 8.21
N VAL A 270 -31.99 -6.79 7.48
CA VAL A 270 -33.29 -7.47 7.53
C VAL A 270 -33.46 -8.31 6.27
N VAL A 271 -33.72 -9.61 6.44
CA VAL A 271 -34.00 -10.56 5.36
C VAL A 271 -35.43 -11.08 5.57
N ASN A 272 -36.34 -10.82 4.62
CA ASN A 272 -37.76 -11.18 4.71
C ASN A 272 -38.09 -12.51 4.00
N GLU A 273 -39.20 -13.15 4.39
CA GLU A 273 -39.66 -14.43 3.84
C GLU A 273 -39.84 -14.34 2.32
N GLY A 274 -39.17 -15.23 1.58
CA GLY A 274 -39.28 -15.30 0.12
C GLY A 274 -38.48 -14.24 -0.65
N GLU A 275 -37.66 -13.41 0.02
CA GLU A 275 -36.77 -12.44 -0.63
C GLU A 275 -35.31 -12.92 -0.65
N THR A 276 -34.64 -12.70 -1.77
CA THR A 276 -33.18 -12.90 -1.89
C THR A 276 -32.47 -11.58 -1.60
N THR A 277 -31.84 -11.46 -0.44
CA THR A 277 -31.02 -10.28 -0.11
C THR A 277 -29.60 -10.46 -0.62
N THR A 278 -29.14 -9.56 -1.50
CA THR A 278 -27.74 -9.54 -1.96
C THR A 278 -26.90 -8.66 -1.05
N VAL A 279 -25.85 -9.22 -0.45
CA VAL A 279 -24.87 -8.46 0.33
C VAL A 279 -23.55 -8.44 -0.45
N THR A 280 -23.19 -7.27 -0.98
CA THR A 280 -21.95 -7.07 -1.73
C THR A 280 -20.83 -6.60 -0.78
N ALA A 281 -19.71 -7.33 -0.75
CA ALA A 281 -18.54 -6.99 0.04
C ALA A 281 -17.39 -6.47 -0.84
N TYR A 282 -16.84 -5.32 -0.48
CA TYR A 282 -15.62 -4.76 -1.08
C TYR A 282 -14.50 -4.80 -0.04
N MET A 283 -13.69 -5.87 -0.06
CA MET A 283 -12.64 -6.08 0.95
C MET A 283 -11.29 -5.53 0.48
N LYS A 284 -10.57 -4.82 1.36
CA LYS A 284 -9.23 -4.26 1.09
C LYS A 284 -8.14 -5.18 1.64
N PRO A 285 -6.93 -5.25 1.08
CA PRO A 285 -5.84 -6.06 1.64
C PRO A 285 -5.48 -5.64 3.08
N LYS A 286 -5.28 -6.60 3.99
CA LYS A 286 -4.81 -6.33 5.37
C LYS A 286 -3.43 -5.69 5.30
N ARG A 287 -3.26 -4.53 5.93
CA ARG A 287 -1.93 -3.95 6.21
C ARG A 287 -1.20 -4.89 7.19
N LEU A 288 -0.01 -5.37 6.80
CA LEU A 288 0.96 -6.20 7.54
C LEU A 288 0.55 -6.61 8.98
N TRP A 289 0.04 -7.85 9.07
CA TRP A 289 -0.05 -8.84 10.16
C TRP A 289 -0.03 -8.42 11.66
N LYS A 290 -1.06 -8.89 12.38
CA LYS A 290 -1.27 -8.89 13.85
C LYS A 290 -1.55 -10.33 14.32
N GLN A 291 -1.00 -10.79 15.45
CA GLN A 291 -1.63 -11.86 16.23
C GLN A 291 -1.36 -11.73 17.74
N VAL A 292 -2.34 -12.18 18.52
CA VAL A 292 -2.49 -12.13 20.00
C VAL A 292 -2.61 -13.57 20.51
N TYR A 293 -2.16 -13.87 21.74
CA TYR A 293 -2.70 -15.00 22.49
C TYR A 293 -2.99 -14.68 23.96
N VAL A 294 -4.07 -15.30 24.42
CA VAL A 294 -4.85 -15.10 25.65
C VAL A 294 -4.42 -16.13 26.69
N GLY A 295 -4.20 -15.70 27.94
CA GLY A 295 -4.12 -16.60 29.10
C GLY A 295 -5.49 -17.25 29.40
N PRO A 296 -5.64 -18.07 30.46
CA PRO A 296 -6.93 -18.72 30.77
C PRO A 296 -8.08 -17.69 30.75
N PRO A 297 -9.29 -18.06 30.33
CA PRO A 297 -10.34 -17.12 29.92
C PRO A 297 -10.59 -16.10 31.02
N ILE A 298 -9.98 -14.94 30.88
CA ILE A 298 -10.38 -13.77 31.62
C ILE A 298 -11.34 -13.08 30.66
N VAL A 299 -12.64 -13.28 30.91
CA VAL A 299 -13.80 -12.74 30.19
C VAL A 299 -13.83 -11.19 30.19
N LEU A 300 -12.72 -10.54 30.58
CA LEU A 300 -12.67 -9.16 31.05
C LEU A 300 -11.92 -8.20 30.12
N LEU A 301 -11.18 -8.69 29.11
CA LEU A 301 -10.46 -7.82 28.17
C LEU A 301 -10.25 -8.44 26.79
N VAL A 302 -10.19 -7.60 25.77
CA VAL A 302 -9.84 -7.91 24.37
C VAL A 302 -8.81 -6.91 23.88
N ILE A 303 -7.83 -7.37 23.12
CA ILE A 303 -6.93 -6.49 22.36
C ILE A 303 -7.59 -6.21 21.01
N ASP A 304 -8.00 -4.97 20.77
CA ASP A 304 -8.63 -4.53 19.52
C ASP A 304 -7.58 -4.20 18.45
N ASP A 305 -6.44 -3.63 18.85
CA ASP A 305 -5.41 -3.14 17.94
C ASP A 305 -4.06 -3.03 18.63
N PHE A 306 -2.97 -3.01 17.86
CA PHE A 306 -1.69 -2.53 18.33
C PHE A 306 -0.93 -1.88 17.16
N ASP A 307 -0.14 -0.86 17.48
CA ASP A 307 0.62 -0.06 16.54
C ASP A 307 2.10 -0.12 16.88
N MET A 308 2.89 -0.49 15.88
CA MET A 308 4.34 -0.57 15.93
C MET A 308 4.90 -0.29 14.52
N PRO A 309 6.03 0.45 14.39
CA PRO A 309 6.70 0.61 13.11
C PRO A 309 7.10 -0.74 12.49
N SER A 310 6.90 -0.89 11.18
CA SER A 310 7.27 -2.09 10.44
C SER A 310 8.79 -2.30 10.32
N ARG A 311 9.58 -1.27 10.63
CA ARG A 311 11.04 -1.31 10.71
C ARG A 311 11.50 -0.55 11.95
N LEU A 312 12.30 -1.23 12.76
CA LEU A 312 12.95 -0.66 13.93
C LEU A 312 14.43 -0.45 13.61
N TYR A 313 14.91 0.78 13.73
CA TYR A 313 16.32 1.15 13.63
C TYR A 313 16.94 1.22 15.02
N TRP A 314 18.22 0.86 15.12
CA TRP A 314 18.95 0.86 16.38
C TRP A 314 18.96 2.26 17.02
N ASP A 315 18.90 2.29 18.36
CA ASP A 315 18.97 3.49 19.19
C ASP A 315 17.95 4.60 18.84
N SER A 316 16.91 4.25 18.10
CA SER A 316 15.85 5.17 17.70
C SER A 316 14.64 5.01 18.63
N GLU A 317 14.06 6.15 19.02
CA GLU A 317 12.82 6.19 19.78
C GLU A 317 11.61 6.02 18.86
N TYR A 318 10.69 5.13 19.23
CA TYR A 318 9.47 4.87 18.48
C TYR A 318 8.24 4.91 19.36
N ASP A 319 7.12 5.26 18.73
CA ASP A 319 5.81 5.14 19.32
C ASP A 319 5.30 3.71 19.22
N PHE A 320 4.88 3.18 20.36
CA PHE A 320 4.26 1.87 20.49
C PHE A 320 2.91 2.03 21.18
N SER A 321 1.91 1.30 20.72
CA SER A 321 0.63 1.29 21.42
C SER A 321 -0.15 0.00 21.28
N VAL A 322 -0.99 -0.30 22.26
CA VAL A 322 -1.98 -1.37 22.23
C VAL A 322 -3.32 -0.76 22.62
N THR A 323 -4.33 -1.00 21.79
CA THR A 323 -5.72 -0.65 22.09
C THR A 323 -6.40 -1.86 22.69
N ILE A 324 -6.86 -1.70 23.93
CA ILE A 324 -7.62 -2.71 24.65
C ILE A 324 -9.07 -2.27 24.80
N ARG A 325 -9.96 -3.25 24.93
CA ARG A 325 -11.34 -3.07 25.36
C ARG A 325 -11.58 -3.97 26.56
N CYS A 326 -12.08 -3.38 27.64
CA CYS A 326 -12.28 -4.10 28.89
C CYS A 326 -13.76 -4.18 29.23
N PHE A 327 -14.14 -5.28 29.87
CA PHE A 327 -15.52 -5.62 30.25
C PHE A 327 -15.74 -5.56 31.76
N GLU A 328 -14.69 -5.40 32.56
CA GLU A 328 -14.77 -5.14 34.00
C GLU A 328 -13.85 -3.99 34.46
N PRO A 329 -14.23 -3.23 35.51
CA PRO A 329 -13.36 -2.23 36.11
C PRO A 329 -12.13 -2.87 36.74
N GLY A 330 -10.99 -2.19 36.65
CA GLY A 330 -9.74 -2.70 37.20
C GLY A 330 -8.51 -2.04 36.62
N TRP A 331 -7.34 -2.47 37.09
CA TRP A 331 -6.06 -2.06 36.51
C TRP A 331 -5.68 -3.02 35.39
N TYR A 332 -5.23 -2.46 34.26
CA TYR A 332 -4.83 -3.24 33.09
C TYR A 332 -3.54 -2.71 32.52
N TYR A 333 -2.78 -3.61 31.90
CA TYR A 333 -1.55 -3.26 31.19
C TYR A 333 -1.33 -4.19 30.00
N ALA A 334 -0.45 -3.78 29.10
CA ALA A 334 -0.06 -4.58 27.94
C ALA A 334 1.45 -4.56 27.69
N ASN A 335 1.92 -5.59 27.03
CA ASN A 335 3.26 -5.75 26.48
C ASN A 335 3.17 -5.87 24.96
N ILE A 336 4.18 -5.36 24.26
CA ILE A 336 4.49 -5.81 22.89
C ILE A 336 5.71 -6.71 23.00
N GLU A 337 5.60 -7.95 22.54
CA GLU A 337 6.66 -8.95 22.53
C GLU A 337 7.15 -9.17 21.10
N LEU A 338 8.46 -9.10 20.88
CA LEU A 338 9.07 -9.54 19.64
C LEU A 338 9.51 -11.00 19.79
N ARG A 339 8.93 -11.87 18.98
CA ARG A 339 9.20 -13.31 18.97
C ARG A 339 9.88 -13.72 17.68
N GLU A 340 10.69 -14.77 17.75
CA GLU A 340 11.24 -15.36 16.53
C GLU A 340 10.11 -15.98 15.69
N PRO A 341 10.18 -15.86 14.35
CA PRO A 341 9.16 -16.44 13.50
C PRO A 341 9.10 -17.97 13.59
N GLY A 342 10.22 -18.67 13.80
CA GLY A 342 10.20 -20.14 13.77
C GLY A 342 9.56 -20.69 12.49
N ASP A 343 8.64 -21.64 12.63
CA ASP A 343 7.83 -22.19 11.53
C ASP A 343 6.54 -21.41 11.25
N PHE A 344 6.23 -20.39 12.07
CA PHE A 344 5.01 -19.58 11.98
C PHE A 344 4.78 -19.00 10.59
N MET A 345 5.84 -18.56 9.89
CA MET A 345 5.71 -17.97 8.55
C MET A 345 5.21 -18.96 7.49
N ARG A 346 5.24 -20.26 7.80
CA ARG A 346 4.76 -21.35 6.94
C ARG A 346 3.41 -21.88 7.39
N THR A 347 3.21 -22.04 8.70
CA THR A 347 2.02 -22.69 9.28
C THR A 347 0.94 -21.72 9.70
N TYR A 348 1.32 -20.46 9.96
CA TYR A 348 0.48 -19.43 10.58
C TYR A 348 -0.11 -19.85 11.93
N ASP A 349 0.49 -20.85 12.59
CA ASP A 349 0.07 -21.31 13.92
C ASP A 349 0.90 -20.60 15.01
N PRO A 350 0.29 -19.79 15.90
CA PRO A 350 0.99 -19.15 17.02
C PRO A 350 1.80 -20.08 17.91
N ALA A 351 1.45 -21.37 17.96
CA ALA A 351 2.21 -22.38 18.69
C ALA A 351 3.62 -22.58 18.13
N ASP A 352 3.83 -22.25 16.85
CA ASP A 352 5.12 -22.36 16.15
C ASP A 352 5.98 -21.09 16.27
N LEU A 353 5.50 -20.06 17.00
CA LEU A 353 6.31 -18.89 17.31
C LEU A 353 7.45 -19.28 18.27
N GLY A 354 8.65 -18.85 17.91
CA GLY A 354 9.83 -19.06 18.73
C GLY A 354 9.83 -18.22 20.01
N PRO A 355 10.91 -18.30 20.80
CA PRO A 355 11.01 -17.60 22.07
C PRO A 355 10.95 -16.07 21.90
N THR A 356 10.41 -15.40 22.91
CA THR A 356 10.43 -13.93 23.00
C THR A 356 11.87 -13.43 23.13
N ARG A 357 12.26 -12.52 22.25
CA ARG A 357 13.58 -11.87 22.22
C ARG A 357 13.58 -10.51 22.90
N TRP A 358 12.46 -9.79 22.85
CA TRP A 358 12.33 -8.48 23.47
C TRP A 358 10.89 -8.16 23.88
N THR A 359 10.72 -7.35 24.92
CA THR A 359 9.42 -6.97 25.47
C THR A 359 9.36 -5.48 25.75
N ILE A 360 8.31 -4.83 25.27
CA ILE A 360 8.02 -3.41 25.44
C ILE A 360 6.84 -3.25 26.42
N PRO A 361 7.08 -2.83 27.67
CA PRO A 361 6.01 -2.62 28.62
C PRO A 361 5.28 -1.30 28.34
N LEU A 362 3.98 -1.38 28.05
CA LEU A 362 3.08 -0.22 27.96
C LEU A 362 2.59 0.21 29.35
N PRO A 363 2.10 1.46 29.51
CA PRO A 363 1.68 1.98 30.81
C PRO A 363 0.46 1.24 31.34
N GLU A 364 0.37 1.15 32.67
CA GLU A 364 -0.84 0.68 33.32
C GLU A 364 -1.94 1.73 33.23
N LYS A 365 -3.19 1.27 33.13
CA LYS A 365 -4.36 2.13 33.13
C LYS A 365 -5.44 1.54 33.99
N GLU A 366 -5.97 2.37 34.89
CA GLU A 366 -7.23 2.08 35.58
C GLU A 366 -8.38 2.29 34.60
N ILE A 367 -9.18 1.23 34.43
CA ILE A 367 -10.42 1.21 33.69
C ILE A 367 -11.54 1.34 34.71
N THR A 368 -12.33 2.39 34.57
CA THR A 368 -13.48 2.65 35.43
C THR A 368 -14.77 2.13 34.79
N GLU A 369 -15.88 2.14 35.52
CA GLU A 369 -17.21 1.81 34.97
C GLU A 369 -17.58 2.64 33.73
N PHE A 370 -17.06 3.87 33.62
CA PHE A 370 -17.29 4.74 32.46
C PHE A 370 -16.45 4.37 31.23
N ASP A 371 -15.44 3.52 31.39
CA ASP A 371 -14.50 3.10 30.33
C ASP A 371 -14.84 1.71 29.77
N LEU A 372 -15.80 1.01 30.38
CA LEU A 372 -16.23 -0.32 29.94
C LEU A 372 -16.75 -0.30 28.51
N ASN A 373 -16.39 -1.34 27.75
CA ASN A 373 -16.68 -1.48 26.32
C ASN A 373 -16.11 -0.39 25.41
N LYS A 374 -15.37 0.59 25.95
CA LYS A 374 -14.68 1.60 25.16
C LYS A 374 -13.28 1.12 24.78
N LYS A 375 -12.81 1.64 23.64
CA LYS A 375 -11.43 1.44 23.19
C LYS A 375 -10.51 2.34 24.00
N VAL A 376 -9.58 1.72 24.74
CA VAL A 376 -8.58 2.41 25.54
C VAL A 376 -7.20 2.14 24.96
N LYS A 377 -6.51 3.19 24.52
CA LYS A 377 -5.19 3.10 23.91
C LYS A 377 -4.10 3.29 24.95
N LEU A 378 -3.32 2.25 25.21
CA LEU A 378 -2.09 2.30 26.00
C LEU A 378 -0.95 2.66 25.06
N LYS A 379 -0.30 3.81 25.25
CA LYS A 379 0.79 4.31 24.38
C LYS A 379 2.04 4.60 25.19
N LYS A 380 3.21 4.28 24.63
CA LYS A 380 4.52 4.68 25.16
C LYS A 380 5.48 4.94 24.00
N SER A 381 6.42 5.85 24.21
CA SER A 381 7.58 6.01 23.34
C SER A 381 8.78 5.36 24.01
N HIS A 382 9.55 4.55 23.25
CA HIS A 382 10.67 3.80 23.81
C HIS A 382 11.78 3.62 22.78
N VAL A 383 13.03 3.65 23.25
CA VAL A 383 14.21 3.41 22.42
C VAL A 383 14.36 1.90 22.21
N VAL A 384 14.52 1.47 20.96
CA VAL A 384 14.74 0.06 20.63
C VAL A 384 16.14 -0.37 21.12
N PRO A 385 16.26 -1.50 21.84
CA PRO A 385 17.53 -2.01 22.31
C PRO A 385 18.52 -2.22 21.17
N GLY A 386 19.79 -1.96 21.46
CA GLY A 386 20.88 -2.21 20.52
C GLY A 386 21.05 -3.70 20.17
N PRO A 387 21.94 -3.99 19.20
CA PRO A 387 22.13 -5.32 18.61
C PRO A 387 22.54 -6.42 19.62
N ASP A 388 23.15 -6.04 20.75
CA ASP A 388 23.53 -6.97 21.82
C ASP A 388 22.31 -7.55 22.57
N THR A 389 21.15 -6.88 22.47
CA THR A 389 19.91 -7.25 23.17
C THR A 389 18.83 -7.72 22.19
N LEU A 390 18.73 -7.10 21.02
CA LEU A 390 17.87 -7.53 19.92
C LEU A 390 18.70 -7.58 18.63
N PRO A 391 19.18 -8.78 18.23
CA PRO A 391 19.98 -8.94 17.02
C PRO A 391 19.24 -8.48 15.75
N ALA A 392 19.97 -8.19 14.68
CA ALA A 392 19.34 -7.93 13.38
C ALA A 392 18.66 -9.21 12.86
N GLY A 393 17.39 -9.10 12.49
CA GLY A 393 16.61 -10.23 11.99
C GLY A 393 15.15 -9.89 11.76
N THR A 394 14.40 -10.88 11.29
CA THR A 394 12.94 -10.81 11.17
C THR A 394 12.32 -11.32 12.46
N TYR A 395 11.40 -10.55 13.02
CA TYR A 395 10.65 -10.89 14.22
C TYR A 395 9.16 -10.71 13.99
N VAL A 396 8.35 -11.46 14.74
CA VAL A 396 6.90 -11.30 14.80
C VAL A 396 6.56 -10.51 16.07
N ALA A 397 5.79 -9.44 15.92
CA ALA A 397 5.30 -8.66 17.06
C ALA A 397 3.97 -9.24 17.57
N VAL A 398 3.90 -9.49 18.88
CA VAL A 398 2.75 -10.05 19.57
C VAL A 398 2.34 -9.11 20.71
N ALA A 399 1.08 -8.70 20.74
CA ALA A 399 0.55 -7.94 21.88
C ALA A 399 -0.01 -8.90 22.94
N VAL A 400 0.35 -8.67 24.20
CA VAL A 400 -0.13 -9.46 25.35
C VAL A 400 -0.67 -8.50 26.41
N ALA A 401 -1.91 -8.70 26.83
CA ALA A 401 -2.58 -7.84 27.81
C ALA A 401 -2.95 -8.63 29.07
N TYR A 402 -2.95 -7.92 30.20
CA TYR A 402 -3.07 -8.50 31.52
C TYR A 402 -4.02 -7.66 32.38
N ALA A 403 -4.74 -8.34 33.27
CA ALA A 403 -5.49 -7.71 34.35
C ALA A 403 -4.63 -7.72 35.63
N GLY A 404 -4.71 -6.63 36.39
CA GLY A 404 -3.96 -6.40 37.63
C GLY A 404 -2.90 -5.30 37.52
N ARG A 405 -2.18 -5.07 38.62
CA ARG A 405 -0.98 -4.22 38.66
C ARG A 405 0.27 -5.08 38.46
N ARG A 406 1.30 -4.53 37.82
CA ARG A 406 2.61 -5.18 37.67
C ARG A 406 3.42 -5.19 38.95
#